data_AF-A0A5R8LBP5-F1
#
_entry.id   AF-A0A5R8LBP5-F1
#
_cell.length_a   1.000
_cell.length_b   1.000
_cell.length_c   1.000
_cell.angle_alpha   90.00
_cell.angle_beta   90.00
_cell.angle_gamma   90.00
#
_symmetry.space_group_name_H-M   'P 1'
#
loop_
_entity.id
_entity.type
_entity.pdbx_description
1 polymer ?
#
loop_
_entity_poly.entity_id
_entity_poly.type
_entity_poly.pdbx_seq_one_letter_code
_entity_poly.pdbx_strand_id
1 'polypeptide(L)'
;MTTTAAPRRLSRAGIVGIAVGAVALIGIGVGGLVLFGWMVDETHFDRPSAEFDALETEVLALPGVETVEKERWVEAPTFANPTSSMRVTLDRAALPSLLDTACSSGYPDPVMWGLAVRTPSDAEVSVFADPVTSAPSPGCPDFGLDLVATVDALDALAPGRSIQAAIWENGRLSFSDLFDVGSDVAGMVPLVEAADELRRTAGVDPDAEVEISGPMLTAVVAPGDASAYAALLRTLVDDYGVTTFWDGAGGGTPIDGVAKTQVRCDPEDAAAVETAIRASGLPLADAPILFRED
;
A
#
# COMPACT_ATOMS: atom_id res chain seq x y z
N MET A 1 46.96 0.94 46.64
CA MET A 1 45.62 0.48 46.23
C MET A 1 45.68 0.16 44.76
N THR A 2 45.78 -1.12 44.43
CA THR A 2 45.62 -1.64 43.06
C THR A 2 45.31 -3.11 43.22
N THR A 3 44.03 -3.47 43.10
CA THR A 3 43.59 -4.87 43.08
C THR A 3 43.30 -5.23 41.64
N THR A 4 44.23 -5.93 41.00
CA THR A 4 44.06 -6.51 39.67
C THR A 4 43.22 -7.78 39.81
N ALA A 5 42.01 -7.80 39.25
CA ALA A 5 41.17 -8.99 39.22
C ALA A 5 41.75 -10.05 38.27
N ALA A 6 41.91 -11.28 38.75
CA ALA A 6 42.38 -12.41 37.96
C ALA A 6 41.26 -12.97 37.06
N PRO A 7 41.57 -13.46 35.84
CA PRO A 7 40.58 -13.93 34.89
C PRO A 7 39.94 -15.26 35.35
N ARG A 8 38.60 -15.30 35.34
CA ARG A 8 37.82 -16.53 35.58
C ARG A 8 38.10 -17.55 34.48
N ARG A 9 38.70 -18.69 34.85
CA ARG A 9 38.83 -19.87 33.97
C ARG A 9 37.45 -20.54 33.83
N LEU A 10 36.91 -20.54 32.61
CA LEU A 10 35.69 -21.27 32.27
C LEU A 10 35.97 -22.79 32.39
N SER A 11 35.10 -23.50 33.10
CA SER A 11 35.20 -24.97 33.25
C SER A 11 34.91 -25.66 31.92
N ARG A 12 35.42 -26.89 31.73
CA ARG A 12 35.16 -27.70 30.51
C ARG A 12 33.66 -27.85 30.21
N ALA A 13 32.82 -27.91 31.24
CA ALA A 13 31.36 -27.93 31.10
C ALA A 13 30.78 -26.60 30.58
N GLY A 14 31.37 -25.45 30.97
CA GLY A 14 31.00 -24.14 30.43
C GLY A 14 31.40 -23.96 28.97
N ILE A 15 32.54 -24.52 28.55
CA ILE A 15 32.99 -24.49 27.15
C ILE A 15 32.09 -25.36 26.27
N VAL A 16 31.71 -26.56 26.74
CA VAL A 16 30.77 -27.44 26.02
C VAL A 16 29.37 -26.83 25.95
N GLY A 17 28.88 -26.19 27.02
CA GLY A 17 27.59 -25.49 27.02
C GLY A 17 27.54 -24.33 26.03
N ILE A 18 28.62 -23.55 25.91
CA ILE A 18 28.72 -22.46 24.92
C ILE A 18 28.77 -23.03 23.49
N ALA A 19 29.52 -24.12 23.26
CA ALA A 19 29.61 -24.75 21.94
C ALA A 19 28.27 -25.34 21.48
N VAL A 20 27.53 -26.02 22.36
CA VAL A 20 26.19 -26.56 22.05
C VAL A 20 25.19 -25.42 21.82
N GLY A 21 25.22 -24.36 22.65
CA GLY A 21 24.39 -23.18 22.46
C GLY A 21 24.66 -22.45 21.13
N ALA A 22 25.94 -22.33 20.74
CA ALA A 22 26.32 -21.73 19.47
C ALA A 22 25.87 -22.56 18.26
N VAL A 23 26.00 -23.89 18.31
CA VAL A 23 25.54 -24.77 17.22
C VAL A 23 24.01 -24.77 17.13
N ALA A 24 23.29 -24.71 18.25
CA ALA A 24 21.83 -24.60 18.26
C ALA A 24 21.35 -23.25 17.68
N LEU A 25 22.01 -22.14 18.03
CA LEU A 25 21.70 -20.81 17.48
C LEU A 25 22.02 -20.72 15.98
N ILE A 26 23.12 -21.32 15.52
CA ILE A 26 23.44 -21.41 14.09
C ILE A 26 22.44 -22.32 13.37
N GLY A 27 22.05 -23.45 13.96
CA GLY A 27 21.04 -24.36 13.41
C GLY A 27 19.66 -23.72 13.30
N ILE A 28 19.25 -22.92 14.29
CA ILE A 28 18.00 -22.15 14.27
C ILE A 28 18.11 -20.98 13.27
N GLY A 29 19.26 -20.31 13.19
CA GLY A 29 19.48 -19.23 12.21
C GLY A 29 19.48 -19.73 10.76
N VAL A 30 20.15 -20.85 10.49
CA VAL A 30 20.18 -21.49 9.16
C VAL A 30 18.83 -22.13 8.84
N GLY A 31 18.19 -22.82 9.79
CA GLY A 31 16.84 -23.37 9.59
C GLY A 31 15.79 -22.27 9.39
N GLY A 32 15.91 -21.16 10.12
CA GLY A 32 15.09 -19.96 9.95
C GLY A 32 15.30 -19.31 8.60
N LEU A 33 16.55 -19.15 8.13
CA LEU A 33 16.87 -18.63 6.80
C LEU A 33 16.39 -19.55 5.66
N VAL A 34 16.40 -20.86 5.85
CA VAL A 34 15.85 -21.80 4.86
C VAL A 34 14.33 -21.71 4.86
N LEU A 35 13.65 -21.69 6.01
CA LEU A 35 12.20 -21.55 6.06
C LEU A 35 11.71 -20.17 5.58
N PHE A 36 12.45 -19.10 5.86
CA PHE A 36 12.19 -17.76 5.29
C PHE A 36 12.50 -17.70 3.80
N GLY A 37 13.58 -18.34 3.35
CA GLY A 37 13.89 -18.46 1.92
C GLY A 37 12.80 -19.20 1.16
N TRP A 38 12.21 -20.24 1.76
CA TRP A 38 11.06 -20.96 1.22
C TRP A 38 9.73 -20.19 1.33
N MET A 39 9.64 -19.14 2.16
CA MET A 39 8.45 -18.26 2.25
C MET A 39 8.54 -17.02 1.35
N VAL A 40 9.73 -16.67 0.84
CA VAL A 40 9.96 -15.43 0.08
C VAL A 40 10.44 -15.70 -1.36
N ASP A 41 10.83 -16.94 -1.68
CA ASP A 41 11.20 -17.34 -3.05
C ASP A 41 10.04 -18.09 -3.71
N GLU A 42 9.07 -17.34 -4.25
CA GLU A 42 8.17 -17.86 -5.28
C GLU A 42 9.02 -18.11 -6.52
N THR A 43 9.61 -19.31 -6.63
CA THR A 43 10.37 -19.64 -7.84
C THR A 43 9.39 -19.72 -9.02
N HIS A 44 9.38 -18.68 -9.86
CA HIS A 44 8.62 -18.63 -11.09
C HIS A 44 9.28 -19.49 -12.17
N PHE A 45 8.51 -20.39 -12.76
CA PHE A 45 8.95 -21.19 -13.92
C PHE A 45 8.17 -20.75 -15.16
N ASP A 46 8.87 -20.16 -16.12
CA ASP A 46 8.29 -19.63 -17.35
C ASP A 46 7.35 -20.62 -18.05
N ARG A 47 6.18 -20.10 -18.44
CA ARG A 47 5.17 -20.76 -19.27
C ARG A 47 4.77 -19.85 -20.42
N PRO A 48 5.55 -19.79 -21.51
CA PRO A 48 5.23 -18.98 -22.68
C PRO A 48 3.88 -19.35 -23.30
N SER A 49 3.19 -18.36 -23.88
CA SER A 49 1.93 -18.54 -24.62
C SER A 49 1.86 -17.54 -25.77
N ALA A 50 1.66 -18.05 -26.98
CA ALA A 50 1.52 -17.21 -28.17
C ALA A 50 0.26 -16.33 -28.10
N GLU A 51 -0.78 -16.81 -27.43
CA GLU A 51 -2.01 -16.08 -27.17
C GLU A 51 -1.77 -14.90 -26.21
N PHE A 52 -0.93 -15.09 -25.19
CA PHE A 52 -0.56 -14.01 -24.26
C PHE A 52 0.38 -12.99 -24.92
N ASP A 53 1.29 -13.45 -25.77
CA ASP A 53 2.16 -12.60 -26.59
C ASP A 53 1.34 -11.74 -27.59
N ALA A 54 0.25 -12.30 -28.12
CA ALA A 54 -0.67 -11.57 -28.99
C ALA A 54 -1.40 -10.45 -28.23
N LEU A 55 -1.91 -10.74 -27.02
CA LEU A 55 -2.55 -9.73 -26.16
C LEU A 55 -1.59 -8.58 -25.82
N GLU A 56 -0.35 -8.89 -25.47
CA GLU A 56 0.69 -7.86 -25.25
C GLU A 56 0.88 -6.99 -26.49
N THR A 57 0.99 -7.61 -27.67
CA THR A 57 1.19 -6.88 -28.93
C THR A 57 0.01 -5.95 -29.22
N GLU A 58 -1.22 -6.42 -28.97
CA GLU A 58 -2.44 -5.61 -29.13
C GLU A 58 -2.46 -4.42 -28.17
N VAL A 59 -2.15 -4.65 -26.89
CA VAL A 59 -2.09 -3.59 -25.86
C VAL A 59 -0.99 -2.57 -26.16
N LEU A 60 0.21 -3.02 -26.49
CA LEU A 60 1.36 -2.16 -26.80
C LEU A 60 1.14 -1.32 -28.05
N ALA A 61 0.29 -1.78 -28.98
CA ALA A 61 -0.05 -1.04 -30.20
C ALA A 61 -1.05 0.11 -29.96
N LEU A 62 -1.66 0.21 -28.78
CA LEU A 62 -2.62 1.27 -28.46
C LEU A 62 -1.93 2.63 -28.37
N PRO A 63 -2.45 3.69 -29.03
CA PRO A 63 -1.92 5.04 -28.88
C PRO A 63 -1.94 5.51 -27.43
N GLY A 64 -0.78 5.94 -26.92
CA GLY A 64 -0.61 6.40 -25.53
C GLY A 64 -0.22 5.31 -24.54
N VAL A 65 -0.07 4.05 -24.97
CA VAL A 65 0.64 3.02 -24.18
C VAL A 65 2.15 3.17 -24.42
N GLU A 66 2.93 3.23 -23.34
CA GLU A 66 4.38 3.40 -23.40
C GLU A 66 5.10 2.06 -23.23
N THR A 67 4.73 1.31 -22.19
CA THR A 67 5.35 0.03 -21.87
C THR A 67 4.31 -1.01 -21.50
N VAL A 68 4.61 -2.26 -21.87
CA VAL A 68 3.91 -3.44 -21.41
C VAL A 68 4.98 -4.40 -20.90
N GLU A 69 4.90 -4.76 -19.63
CA GLU A 69 5.67 -5.85 -19.05
C GLU A 69 4.72 -7.01 -18.84
N LYS A 70 5.15 -8.21 -19.21
CA LYS A 70 4.35 -9.41 -19.00
C LYS A 70 5.18 -10.53 -18.43
N GLU A 71 4.52 -11.36 -17.65
CA GLU A 71 5.09 -12.59 -17.14
C GLU A 71 4.02 -13.66 -17.12
N ARG A 72 4.39 -14.88 -17.50
CA ARG A 72 3.52 -16.05 -17.35
C ARG A 72 4.34 -17.19 -16.80
N TRP A 73 3.97 -17.69 -15.63
CA TRP A 73 4.76 -18.66 -14.89
C TRP A 73 3.86 -19.70 -14.21
N VAL A 74 4.48 -20.75 -13.69
CA VAL A 74 3.88 -21.61 -12.67
C VAL A 74 4.76 -21.62 -11.43
N GLU A 75 4.15 -21.83 -10.27
CA GLU A 75 4.86 -21.95 -9.00
C GLU A 75 5.01 -23.41 -8.57
N ALA A 76 6.09 -23.68 -7.85
CA ALA A 76 6.29 -24.93 -7.14
C ALA A 76 5.38 -25.02 -5.89
N PRO A 77 4.93 -26.21 -5.46
CA PRO A 77 5.18 -27.52 -6.05
C PRO A 77 4.07 -27.98 -7.02
N THR A 78 3.01 -27.18 -7.22
CA THR A 78 1.83 -27.62 -7.96
C THR A 78 2.07 -27.62 -9.47
N PHE A 79 2.85 -26.67 -10.00
CA PHE A 79 3.26 -26.54 -11.40
C PHE A 79 2.12 -26.65 -12.45
N ALA A 80 0.87 -26.51 -12.03
CA ALA A 80 -0.29 -26.95 -12.80
C ALA A 80 -0.96 -25.79 -13.55
N ASN A 81 -1.43 -24.78 -12.80
CA ASN A 81 -2.16 -23.65 -13.36
C ASN A 81 -1.19 -22.47 -13.52
N PRO A 82 -0.95 -21.98 -14.75
CA PRO A 82 -0.08 -20.84 -14.94
C PRO A 82 -0.75 -19.56 -14.45
N THR A 83 0.02 -18.74 -13.76
CA THR A 83 -0.32 -17.35 -13.44
C THR A 83 0.15 -16.47 -14.59
N SER A 84 -0.71 -15.56 -15.05
CA SER A 84 -0.36 -14.55 -16.06
C SER A 84 -0.46 -13.17 -15.42
N SER A 85 0.55 -12.33 -15.63
CA SER A 85 0.59 -10.95 -15.13
C SER A 85 0.94 -10.01 -16.26
N MET A 86 0.25 -8.87 -16.32
CA MET A 86 0.52 -7.80 -17.26
C MET A 86 0.56 -6.46 -16.52
N ARG A 87 1.68 -5.75 -16.64
CA ARG A 87 1.86 -4.39 -16.15
C ARG A 87 1.95 -3.42 -17.30
N VAL A 88 1.14 -2.38 -17.30
CA VAL A 88 1.05 -1.43 -18.41
C VAL A 88 1.27 -0.01 -17.91
N THR A 89 2.19 0.71 -18.54
CA THR A 89 2.33 2.16 -18.37
C THR A 89 1.68 2.87 -19.54
N LEU A 90 0.77 3.80 -19.27
CA LEU A 90 -0.02 4.47 -20.29
C LEU A 90 -0.42 5.89 -19.89
N ASP A 91 -0.69 6.71 -20.88
CA ASP A 91 -1.33 8.01 -20.70
C ASP A 91 -2.81 7.83 -20.36
N ARG A 92 -3.35 8.76 -19.56
CA ARG A 92 -4.77 8.81 -19.20
C ARG A 92 -5.72 8.70 -20.40
N ALA A 93 -5.35 9.27 -21.54
CA ALA A 93 -6.17 9.22 -22.76
C ALA A 93 -6.32 7.80 -23.34
N ALA A 94 -5.35 6.91 -23.12
CA ALA A 94 -5.34 5.54 -23.62
C ALA A 94 -6.16 4.58 -22.75
N LEU A 95 -6.42 4.95 -21.48
CA LEU A 95 -7.05 4.08 -20.50
C LEU A 95 -8.39 3.46 -20.94
N PRO A 96 -9.35 4.20 -21.53
CA PRO A 96 -10.60 3.57 -21.99
C PRO A 96 -10.39 2.52 -23.08
N SER A 97 -9.47 2.78 -24.02
CA SER A 97 -9.14 1.83 -25.10
C SER A 97 -8.40 0.61 -24.59
N LEU A 98 -7.55 0.77 -23.56
CA LEU A 98 -6.92 -0.36 -22.87
C LEU A 98 -7.97 -1.28 -22.24
N LEU A 99 -8.91 -0.72 -21.47
CA LEU A 99 -9.96 -1.50 -20.81
C LEU A 99 -10.85 -2.22 -21.82
N ASP A 100 -11.24 -1.56 -22.91
CA ASP A 100 -12.00 -2.18 -24.01
C ASP A 100 -11.23 -3.33 -24.67
N THR A 101 -9.93 -3.14 -24.92
CA THR A 101 -9.06 -4.18 -25.51
C THR A 101 -8.91 -5.38 -24.56
N ALA A 102 -8.66 -5.14 -23.28
CA ALA A 102 -8.52 -6.19 -22.29
C ALA A 102 -9.81 -7.01 -22.12
N CYS A 103 -10.97 -6.34 -22.11
CA CYS A 103 -12.26 -7.01 -21.91
C CYS A 103 -12.85 -7.66 -23.16
N SER A 104 -12.44 -7.21 -24.36
CA SER A 104 -12.81 -7.83 -25.64
C SER A 104 -11.80 -8.87 -26.13
N SER A 105 -10.67 -9.01 -25.43
CA SER A 105 -9.62 -9.98 -25.73
C SER A 105 -10.16 -11.41 -25.80
N GLY A 106 -9.63 -12.18 -26.76
CA GLY A 106 -9.86 -13.62 -26.87
C GLY A 106 -8.98 -14.47 -25.94
N TYR A 107 -8.14 -13.86 -25.11
CA TYR A 107 -7.23 -14.59 -24.22
C TYR A 107 -8.03 -15.38 -23.16
N PRO A 108 -7.83 -16.71 -23.07
CA PRO A 108 -8.72 -17.58 -22.30
C PRO A 108 -8.42 -17.64 -20.81
N ASP A 109 -7.21 -17.26 -20.39
CA ASP A 109 -6.74 -17.42 -19.01
C ASP A 109 -6.90 -16.12 -18.21
N PRO A 110 -7.14 -16.19 -16.89
CA PRO A 110 -7.12 -15.02 -16.03
C PRO A 110 -5.76 -14.30 -16.05
N VAL A 111 -5.81 -12.97 -15.97
CA VAL A 111 -4.61 -12.11 -15.97
C VAL A 111 -4.65 -11.21 -14.73
N MET A 112 -3.54 -11.15 -14.00
CA MET A 112 -3.29 -10.12 -13.01
C MET A 112 -2.88 -8.84 -13.73
N TRP A 113 -3.56 -7.74 -13.46
CA TRP A 113 -3.30 -6.48 -14.14
C TRP A 113 -2.69 -5.47 -13.18
N GLY A 114 -1.62 -4.80 -13.61
CA GLY A 114 -1.09 -3.61 -12.95
C GLY A 114 -1.08 -2.46 -13.94
N LEU A 115 -1.67 -1.32 -13.62
CA LEU A 115 -1.64 -0.14 -14.49
C LEU A 115 -0.92 0.99 -13.78
N ALA A 116 -0.06 1.70 -14.52
CA ALA A 116 0.53 2.98 -14.13
C ALA A 116 0.06 4.04 -15.12
N VAL A 117 -0.93 4.84 -14.72
CA VAL A 117 -1.60 5.82 -15.58
C VAL A 117 -1.02 7.20 -15.34
N ARG A 118 -0.36 7.78 -16.36
CA ARG A 118 0.16 9.15 -16.31
C ARG A 118 -0.90 10.15 -16.75
N THR A 119 -1.06 11.21 -15.97
CA THR A 119 -2.09 12.22 -16.20
C THR A 119 -1.51 13.52 -16.77
N PRO A 120 -2.34 14.41 -17.34
CA PRO A 120 -1.87 15.69 -17.89
C PRO A 120 -1.23 16.63 -16.86
N SER A 121 -1.58 16.51 -15.58
CA SER A 121 -0.99 17.31 -14.49
C SER A 121 0.21 16.64 -13.83
N ASP A 122 0.89 15.75 -14.57
CA ASP A 122 2.07 14.99 -14.14
C ASP A 122 1.82 14.06 -12.92
N ALA A 123 0.56 13.73 -12.59
CA ALA A 123 0.28 12.71 -11.60
C ALA A 123 0.45 11.31 -12.23
N GLU A 124 0.80 10.33 -11.40
CA GLU A 124 0.85 8.92 -11.78
C GLU A 124 -0.07 8.12 -10.86
N VAL A 125 -1.08 7.47 -11.43
CA VAL A 125 -2.00 6.63 -10.66
C VAL A 125 -1.71 5.18 -10.93
N SER A 126 -1.31 4.44 -9.90
CA SER A 126 -1.10 2.99 -9.98
C SER A 126 -2.28 2.22 -9.41
N VAL A 127 -2.71 1.17 -10.10
CA VAL A 127 -3.78 0.25 -9.65
C VAL A 127 -3.44 -1.19 -10.00
N PHE A 128 -3.91 -2.12 -9.16
CA PHE A 128 -3.70 -3.55 -9.36
C PHE A 128 -5.04 -4.28 -9.27
N ALA A 129 -5.21 -5.28 -10.12
CA ALA A 129 -6.36 -6.18 -10.12
C ALA A 129 -5.87 -7.63 -10.08
N ASP A 130 -6.44 -8.38 -9.16
CA ASP A 130 -6.28 -9.82 -9.05
C ASP A 130 -6.96 -10.55 -10.22
N PRO A 131 -6.57 -11.80 -10.51
CA PRO A 131 -7.09 -12.51 -11.67
C PRO A 131 -8.56 -12.90 -11.44
N VAL A 132 -9.44 -12.51 -12.38
CA VAL A 132 -10.87 -12.82 -12.30
C VAL A 132 -11.13 -14.23 -12.84
N THR A 133 -11.39 -15.18 -11.94
CA THR A 133 -11.54 -16.61 -12.31
C THR A 133 -12.97 -17.04 -12.65
N SER A 134 -13.97 -16.19 -12.38
CA SER A 134 -15.40 -16.55 -12.44
C SER A 134 -16.23 -15.71 -13.43
N ALA A 135 -15.60 -14.80 -14.18
CA ALA A 135 -16.28 -13.92 -15.14
C ALA A 135 -16.43 -14.57 -16.53
N PRO A 136 -17.43 -14.15 -17.32
CA PRO A 136 -17.57 -14.57 -18.73
C PRO A 136 -16.39 -14.15 -19.62
N SER A 137 -15.57 -13.21 -19.15
CA SER A 137 -14.33 -12.74 -19.79
C SER A 137 -13.19 -12.76 -18.77
N PRO A 138 -12.50 -13.90 -18.58
CA PRO A 138 -11.46 -14.07 -17.55
C PRO A 138 -10.29 -13.09 -17.66
N GLY A 139 -10.02 -12.57 -18.86
CA GLY A 139 -8.97 -11.58 -19.12
C GLY A 139 -9.35 -10.12 -18.82
N CYS A 140 -10.63 -9.82 -18.58
CA CYS A 140 -11.09 -8.45 -18.29
C CYS A 140 -10.69 -8.06 -16.86
N PRO A 141 -9.94 -6.96 -16.67
CA PRO A 141 -9.55 -6.51 -15.33
C PRO A 141 -10.76 -6.02 -14.53
N ASP A 142 -10.79 -6.37 -13.25
CA ASP A 142 -11.71 -5.80 -12.26
C ASP A 142 -10.88 -5.18 -11.13
N PHE A 143 -10.79 -3.85 -11.13
CA PHE A 143 -10.08 -3.08 -10.10
C PHE A 143 -10.96 -2.78 -8.87
N GLY A 144 -12.24 -3.17 -8.89
CA GLY A 144 -13.19 -2.87 -7.82
C GLY A 144 -13.59 -1.39 -7.71
N LEU A 145 -13.25 -0.57 -8.70
CA LEU A 145 -13.55 0.87 -8.74
C LEU A 145 -13.72 1.38 -10.18
N ASP A 146 -14.40 2.52 -10.35
CA ASP A 146 -14.43 3.27 -11.61
C ASP A 146 -13.08 3.94 -11.83
N LEU A 147 -12.20 3.23 -12.53
CA LEU A 147 -10.81 3.64 -12.70
C LEU A 147 -10.68 4.93 -13.50
N VAL A 148 -11.49 5.10 -14.54
CA VAL A 148 -11.44 6.27 -15.42
C VAL A 148 -11.78 7.52 -14.64
N ALA A 149 -12.89 7.48 -13.88
CA ALA A 149 -13.33 8.61 -13.06
C ALA A 149 -12.36 8.86 -11.89
N THR A 150 -11.83 7.81 -11.27
CA THR A 150 -10.87 7.92 -10.17
C THR A 150 -9.58 8.60 -10.59
N VAL A 151 -9.01 8.22 -11.75
CA VAL A 151 -7.80 8.87 -12.27
C VAL A 151 -8.04 10.34 -12.58
N ASP A 152 -9.20 10.70 -13.13
CA ASP A 152 -9.55 12.12 -13.39
C ASP A 152 -9.64 12.94 -12.10
N ALA A 153 -10.23 12.38 -11.05
CA ALA A 153 -10.29 13.05 -9.75
C ALA A 153 -8.90 13.23 -9.14
N LEU A 154 -8.05 12.20 -9.22
CA LEU A 154 -6.68 12.28 -8.69
C LEU A 154 -5.79 13.25 -9.47
N ASP A 155 -5.94 13.35 -10.80
CA ASP A 155 -5.24 14.36 -11.62
C ASP A 155 -5.52 15.79 -11.12
N ALA A 156 -6.77 16.06 -10.74
CA ALA A 156 -7.18 17.38 -10.24
C ALA A 156 -6.74 17.64 -8.79
N LEU A 157 -6.75 16.62 -7.93
CA LEU A 157 -6.53 16.75 -6.49
C LEU A 157 -5.05 16.62 -6.08
N ALA A 158 -4.26 15.89 -6.87
CA ALA A 158 -2.92 15.46 -6.53
C ALA A 158 -1.94 15.64 -7.72
N PRO A 159 -1.84 16.85 -8.32
CA PRO A 159 -0.95 17.08 -9.45
C PRO A 159 0.51 16.80 -9.07
N GLY A 160 1.24 16.12 -9.96
CA GLY A 160 2.65 15.75 -9.75
C GLY A 160 2.90 14.64 -8.72
N ARG A 161 1.86 14.02 -8.14
CA ARG A 161 2.00 12.94 -7.14
C ARG A 161 1.88 11.56 -7.77
N SER A 162 2.43 10.56 -7.10
CA SER A 162 2.25 9.16 -7.48
C SER A 162 1.40 8.44 -6.44
N ILE A 163 0.15 8.16 -6.82
CA ILE A 163 -0.86 7.61 -5.94
C ILE A 163 -1.15 6.17 -6.34
N GLN A 164 -1.05 5.24 -5.42
CA GLN A 164 -1.63 3.90 -5.57
C GLN A 164 -3.07 3.91 -5.09
N ALA A 165 -4.01 3.56 -5.97
CA ALA A 165 -5.39 3.31 -5.61
C ALA A 165 -5.65 1.81 -5.48
N ALA A 166 -6.33 1.40 -4.42
CA ALA A 166 -6.63 0.00 -4.15
C ALA A 166 -7.92 -0.16 -3.34
N ILE A 167 -8.51 -1.36 -3.40
CA ILE A 167 -9.56 -1.80 -2.48
C ILE A 167 -8.95 -2.87 -1.57
N TRP A 168 -8.97 -2.65 -0.27
CA TRP A 168 -8.54 -3.63 0.71
C TRP A 168 -9.55 -4.80 0.81
N GLU A 169 -9.13 -5.94 1.35
CA GLU A 169 -9.99 -7.12 1.53
C GLU A 169 -11.27 -6.84 2.34
N ASN A 170 -11.26 -5.84 3.23
CA ASN A 170 -12.42 -5.42 4.00
C ASN A 170 -13.35 -4.44 3.26
N GLY A 171 -13.10 -4.18 1.97
CA GLY A 171 -13.87 -3.26 1.12
C GLY A 171 -13.48 -1.79 1.26
N ARG A 172 -12.44 -1.46 2.04
CA ARG A 172 -11.97 -0.09 2.21
C ARG A 172 -11.27 0.41 0.94
N LEU A 173 -11.62 1.62 0.50
CA LEU A 173 -10.93 2.31 -0.58
C LEU A 173 -9.65 2.97 -0.05
N SER A 174 -8.54 2.83 -0.75
CA SER A 174 -7.23 3.34 -0.33
C SER A 174 -6.60 4.19 -1.43
N PHE A 175 -5.99 5.29 -1.03
CA PHE A 175 -5.13 6.12 -1.86
C PHE A 175 -3.81 6.35 -1.12
N SER A 176 -2.75 5.72 -1.61
CA SER A 176 -1.42 5.74 -0.99
C SER A 176 -0.44 6.55 -1.84
N ASP A 177 0.07 7.65 -1.30
CA ASP A 177 1.20 8.36 -1.91
C ASP A 177 2.48 7.55 -1.75
N LEU A 178 3.11 7.19 -2.87
CA LEU A 178 4.24 6.26 -2.91
C LEU A 178 5.60 6.95 -2.68
N PHE A 179 5.66 8.28 -2.75
CA PHE A 179 6.92 9.02 -2.67
C PHE A 179 6.97 10.00 -1.50
N ASP A 180 8.19 10.31 -1.03
CA ASP A 180 8.41 11.22 0.11
C ASP A 180 8.27 12.72 -0.26
N VAL A 181 8.39 13.07 -1.54
CA VAL A 181 8.49 14.48 -1.95
C VAL A 181 7.10 15.13 -1.92
N GLY A 182 6.84 15.92 -0.87
CA GLY A 182 5.56 16.63 -0.70
C GLY A 182 4.49 15.82 0.05
N SER A 183 4.82 14.64 0.56
CA SER A 183 3.91 13.77 1.33
C SER A 183 3.98 14.04 2.83
N ASP A 184 4.23 15.30 3.20
CA ASP A 184 4.02 15.77 4.55
C ASP A 184 2.51 15.80 4.86
N VAL A 185 2.18 15.87 6.15
CA VAL A 185 0.78 15.89 6.60
C VAL A 185 0.00 17.00 5.90
N ALA A 186 0.60 18.19 5.77
CA ALA A 186 0.00 19.37 5.14
C ALA A 186 -0.35 19.13 3.67
N GLY A 187 0.58 18.58 2.90
CA GLY A 187 0.44 18.34 1.47
C GLY A 187 -0.62 17.31 1.13
N MET A 188 -0.99 16.44 2.07
CA MET A 188 -2.00 15.40 1.89
C MET A 188 -3.40 15.80 2.37
N VAL A 189 -3.55 16.93 3.09
CA VAL A 189 -4.86 17.44 3.53
C VAL A 189 -5.87 17.59 2.38
N PRO A 190 -5.51 18.07 1.17
CA PRO A 190 -6.47 18.16 0.06
C PRO A 190 -7.10 16.82 -0.33
N LEU A 191 -6.36 15.71 -0.26
CA LEU A 191 -6.88 14.37 -0.51
C LEU A 191 -7.84 13.92 0.60
N VAL A 192 -7.51 14.21 1.86
CA VAL A 192 -8.38 13.92 3.02
C VAL A 192 -9.69 14.71 2.92
N GLU A 193 -9.63 15.99 2.56
CA GLU A 193 -10.82 16.84 2.37
C GLU A 193 -11.72 16.33 1.23
N ALA A 194 -11.13 15.71 0.22
CA ALA A 194 -11.84 15.15 -0.93
C ALA A 194 -12.29 13.69 -0.74
N ALA A 195 -12.10 13.07 0.43
CA ALA A 195 -12.35 11.64 0.63
C ALA A 195 -13.79 11.20 0.28
N ASP A 196 -14.81 11.97 0.65
CA ASP A 196 -16.22 11.68 0.29
C ASP A 196 -16.47 11.78 -1.22
N GLU A 197 -15.78 12.70 -1.91
CA GLU A 197 -15.84 12.86 -3.37
C GLU A 197 -15.15 11.70 -4.08
N LEU A 198 -13.96 11.32 -3.59
CA LEU A 198 -13.19 10.20 -4.12
C LEU A 198 -13.95 8.89 -3.99
N ARG A 199 -14.59 8.62 -2.84
CA ARG A 199 -15.42 7.42 -2.64
C ARG A 199 -16.52 7.32 -3.69
N ARG A 200 -17.28 8.41 -3.87
CA ARG A 200 -18.40 8.45 -4.81
C ARG A 200 -17.92 8.37 -6.26
N THR A 201 -16.82 9.02 -6.59
CA THR A 201 -16.23 8.99 -7.93
C THR A 201 -15.70 7.60 -8.27
N ALA A 202 -15.09 6.92 -7.31
CA ALA A 202 -14.63 5.54 -7.45
C ALA A 202 -15.78 4.54 -7.59
N GLY A 203 -17.03 4.94 -7.33
CA GLY A 203 -18.20 4.08 -7.48
C GLY A 203 -18.24 2.91 -6.50
N VAL A 204 -17.50 3.01 -5.39
CA VAL A 204 -17.47 1.98 -4.33
C VAL A 204 -18.69 2.11 -3.40
N ASP A 205 -18.78 1.21 -2.42
CA ASP A 205 -19.83 1.25 -1.40
C ASP A 205 -19.89 2.65 -0.73
N PRO A 206 -21.05 3.32 -0.66
CA PRO A 206 -21.18 4.65 -0.05
C PRO A 206 -20.78 4.68 1.43
N ASP A 207 -20.85 3.54 2.12
CA ASP A 207 -20.48 3.38 3.52
C ASP A 207 -19.01 2.97 3.70
N ALA A 208 -18.26 2.73 2.61
CA ALA A 208 -16.84 2.38 2.69
C ALA A 208 -16.01 3.53 3.29
N GLU A 209 -15.10 3.19 4.20
CA GLU A 209 -14.06 4.12 4.64
C GLU A 209 -13.08 4.40 3.50
N VAL A 210 -12.46 5.59 3.54
CA VAL A 210 -11.37 5.95 2.64
C VAL A 210 -10.09 6.12 3.43
N GLU A 211 -9.09 5.31 3.14
CA GLU A 211 -7.74 5.46 3.66
C GLU A 211 -6.93 6.36 2.74
N ILE A 212 -6.43 7.47 3.28
CA ILE A 212 -5.42 8.31 2.63
C ILE A 212 -4.12 8.08 3.38
N SER A 213 -3.13 7.49 2.71
CA SER A 213 -1.86 7.14 3.34
C SER A 213 -0.65 7.60 2.55
N GLY A 214 0.48 7.76 3.23
CA GLY A 214 1.75 8.21 2.70
C GLY A 214 2.82 8.11 3.78
N PRO A 215 4.06 8.52 3.50
CA PRO A 215 5.19 8.35 4.41
C PRO A 215 5.06 9.04 5.77
N MET A 216 4.27 10.12 5.86
CA MET A 216 4.07 10.88 7.10
C MET A 216 2.62 10.95 7.57
N LEU A 217 1.68 10.39 6.81
CA LEU A 217 0.25 10.45 7.10
C LEU A 217 -0.39 9.09 6.85
N THR A 218 -1.22 8.64 7.80
CA THR A 218 -2.37 7.78 7.50
C THR A 218 -3.60 8.39 8.12
N ALA A 219 -4.65 8.57 7.32
CA ALA A 219 -5.97 9.04 7.74
C ALA A 219 -7.03 8.06 7.25
N VAL A 220 -7.90 7.58 8.15
CA VAL A 220 -9.05 6.75 7.78
C VAL A 220 -10.32 7.56 7.93
N VAL A 221 -10.87 7.98 6.80
CA VAL A 221 -11.99 8.90 6.73
C VAL A 221 -13.28 8.12 6.55
N ALA A 222 -14.15 8.18 7.57
CA ALA A 222 -15.48 7.62 7.51
C ALA A 222 -16.43 8.47 6.64
N PRO A 223 -17.55 7.91 6.18
CA PRO A 223 -18.58 8.66 5.46
C PRO A 223 -19.05 9.94 6.15
N GLY A 224 -18.88 11.08 5.48
CA GLY A 224 -19.32 12.39 5.96
C GLY A 224 -18.32 13.12 6.87
N ASP A 225 -17.19 12.50 7.20
CA ASP A 225 -16.21 13.06 8.13
C ASP A 225 -15.10 13.87 7.44
N ALA A 226 -15.03 13.87 6.10
CA ALA A 226 -13.90 14.43 5.34
C ALA A 226 -13.55 15.88 5.70
N SER A 227 -14.57 16.75 5.84
CA SER A 227 -14.37 18.15 6.22
C SER A 227 -13.87 18.31 7.65
N ALA A 228 -14.39 17.54 8.60
CA ALA A 228 -13.98 17.59 10.00
C ALA A 228 -12.56 17.03 10.18
N TYR A 229 -12.23 15.96 9.47
CA TYR A 229 -10.90 15.35 9.46
C TYR A 229 -9.85 16.31 8.88
N ALA A 230 -10.13 16.92 7.73
CA ALA A 230 -9.24 17.92 7.14
C ALA A 230 -9.04 19.15 8.04
N ALA A 231 -10.11 19.61 8.72
CA ALA A 231 -10.02 20.72 9.67
C ALA A 231 -9.15 20.37 10.88
N LEU A 232 -9.26 19.15 11.42
CA LEU A 232 -8.37 18.65 12.47
C LEU A 232 -6.92 18.65 11.99
N LEU A 233 -6.62 18.04 10.84
CA LEU A 233 -5.24 17.96 10.33
C LEU A 233 -4.63 19.34 10.10
N ARG A 234 -5.40 20.31 9.58
CA ARG A 234 -4.94 21.70 9.44
C ARG A 234 -4.60 22.32 10.79
N THR A 235 -5.48 22.16 11.79
CA THR A 235 -5.22 22.64 13.15
C THR A 235 -3.93 22.03 13.72
N LEU A 236 -3.77 20.71 13.56
CA LEU A 236 -2.60 20.00 14.04
C LEU A 236 -1.29 20.48 13.38
N VAL A 237 -1.31 20.73 12.08
CA VAL A 237 -0.14 21.22 11.33
C VAL A 237 0.12 22.70 11.62
N ASP A 238 -0.88 23.55 11.44
CA ASP A 238 -0.72 25.01 11.41
C ASP A 238 -0.50 25.58 12.82
N ASP A 239 -1.19 25.04 13.83
CA ASP A 239 -1.14 25.57 15.20
C ASP A 239 -0.13 24.84 16.10
N TYR A 240 0.13 23.55 15.84
CA TYR A 240 0.96 22.69 16.71
C TYR A 240 2.14 22.01 16.00
N GLY A 241 2.40 22.35 14.74
CA GLY A 241 3.59 21.87 14.02
C GLY A 241 3.65 20.35 13.85
N VAL A 242 2.52 19.65 13.80
CA VAL A 242 2.51 18.19 13.63
C VAL A 242 3.14 17.81 12.29
N THR A 243 4.21 17.01 12.34
CA THR A 243 4.96 16.57 11.14
C THR A 243 4.64 15.16 10.71
N THR A 244 4.01 14.37 11.59
CA THR A 244 3.65 12.98 11.33
C THR A 244 2.36 12.64 12.04
N PHE A 245 1.44 11.97 11.35
CA PHE A 245 0.14 11.59 11.90
C PHE A 245 -0.26 10.20 11.37
N TRP A 246 -0.53 9.25 12.26
CA TRP A 246 -1.01 7.93 11.87
C TRP A 246 -2.30 7.62 12.60
N ASP A 247 -3.40 7.50 11.87
CA ASP A 247 -4.62 6.94 12.38
C ASP A 247 -4.46 5.44 12.65
N GLY A 248 -4.74 5.02 13.89
CA GLY A 248 -4.62 3.63 14.30
C GLY A 248 -5.64 2.68 13.67
N ALA A 249 -6.66 3.21 12.99
CA ALA A 249 -7.62 2.43 12.22
C ALA A 249 -7.13 2.05 10.80
N GLY A 250 -6.00 2.64 10.34
CA GLY A 250 -5.44 2.43 9.01
C GLY A 250 -4.66 1.12 8.83
N GLY A 251 -4.10 0.93 7.64
CA GLY A 251 -3.24 -0.21 7.33
C GLY A 251 -2.03 -0.34 8.26
N GLY A 252 -1.80 -1.57 8.74
CA GLY A 252 -0.70 -1.92 9.66
C GLY A 252 -1.20 -2.21 11.07
N THR A 253 -1.55 -3.47 11.34
CA THR A 253 -1.93 -3.92 12.69
C THR A 253 -0.82 -3.58 13.68
N PRO A 254 -1.08 -2.74 14.70
CA PRO A 254 -0.13 -2.51 15.77
C PRO A 254 0.27 -3.85 16.40
N ILE A 255 1.56 -4.03 16.73
CA ILE A 255 2.08 -5.32 17.24
C ILE A 255 1.34 -5.80 18.49
N ASP A 256 0.76 -4.88 19.26
CA ASP A 256 -0.02 -5.15 20.48
C ASP A 256 -1.53 -5.32 20.23
N GLY A 257 -1.98 -5.22 18.97
CA GLY A 257 -3.38 -5.37 18.56
C GLY A 257 -4.29 -4.21 18.97
N VAL A 258 -3.73 -3.08 19.44
CA VAL A 258 -4.52 -1.93 19.89
C VAL A 258 -4.33 -0.79 18.90
N ALA A 259 -5.41 -0.39 18.21
CA ALA A 259 -5.43 0.82 17.39
C ALA A 259 -5.04 2.04 18.23
N LYS A 260 -4.04 2.80 17.78
CA LYS A 260 -3.52 4.00 18.45
C LYS A 260 -3.26 5.09 17.43
N THR A 261 -3.72 6.30 17.71
CA THR A 261 -3.33 7.47 16.93
C THR A 261 -1.91 7.85 17.30
N GLN A 262 -1.00 7.88 16.33
CA GLN A 262 0.39 8.23 16.58
C GLN A 262 0.69 9.60 16.00
N VAL A 263 1.30 10.47 16.80
CA VAL A 263 1.55 11.86 16.40
C VAL A 263 3.00 12.23 16.72
N ARG A 264 3.64 12.97 15.82
CA ARG A 264 4.90 13.66 16.08
C ARG A 264 4.66 15.17 16.07
N CYS A 265 5.00 15.81 17.18
CA CYS A 265 4.93 17.26 17.40
C CYS A 265 5.94 17.66 18.48
N ASP A 266 6.06 18.96 18.74
CA ASP A 266 6.83 19.46 19.88
C ASP A 266 6.23 18.94 21.20
N PRO A 267 7.05 18.47 22.17
CA PRO A 267 6.54 17.94 23.45
C PRO A 267 5.74 18.96 24.27
N GLU A 268 6.00 20.25 24.08
CA GLU A 268 5.27 21.33 24.75
C GLU A 268 3.80 21.43 24.28
N ASP A 269 3.51 21.00 23.05
CA ASP A 269 2.19 21.05 22.43
C ASP A 269 1.38 19.75 22.57
N ALA A 270 1.98 18.67 23.10
CA ALA A 270 1.35 17.36 23.18
C ALA A 270 -0.03 17.38 23.86
N ALA A 271 -0.18 18.15 24.95
CA ALA A 271 -1.46 18.28 25.64
C ALA A 271 -2.52 19.05 24.81
N ALA A 272 -2.10 20.04 24.02
CA ALA A 272 -2.98 20.80 23.15
C ALA A 272 -3.41 19.96 21.93
N VAL A 273 -2.47 19.22 21.34
CA VAL A 273 -2.73 18.24 20.26
C VAL A 273 -3.72 17.16 20.71
N GLU A 274 -3.50 16.54 21.88
CA GLU A 274 -4.46 15.58 22.43
C GLU A 274 -5.83 16.22 22.62
N THR A 275 -5.90 17.43 23.19
CA THR A 275 -7.17 18.13 23.38
C THR A 275 -7.89 18.38 22.05
N ALA A 276 -7.17 18.81 21.00
CA ALA A 276 -7.73 19.04 19.68
C ALA A 276 -8.28 17.74 19.06
N ILE A 277 -7.54 16.63 19.16
CA ILE A 277 -7.99 15.31 18.71
C ILE A 277 -9.25 14.87 19.45
N ARG A 278 -9.27 14.96 20.79
CA ARG A 278 -10.45 14.59 21.60
C ARG A 278 -11.67 15.45 21.28
N ALA A 279 -11.47 16.72 20.94
CA ALA A 279 -12.54 17.66 20.62
C ALA A 279 -13.04 17.56 19.16
N SER A 280 -12.37 16.77 18.30
CA SER A 280 -12.67 16.69 16.86
C SER A 280 -14.04 16.11 16.53
N GLY A 281 -14.59 15.28 17.42
CA GLY A 281 -15.82 14.51 17.16
C GLY A 281 -15.65 13.36 16.18
N LEU A 282 -14.42 13.08 15.75
CA LEU A 282 -14.08 11.97 14.86
C LEU A 282 -13.91 10.66 15.65
N PRO A 283 -14.08 9.47 15.03
CA PRO A 283 -13.89 8.18 15.71
C PRO A 283 -12.52 8.02 16.38
N LEU A 284 -11.46 8.63 15.82
CA LEU A 284 -10.11 8.61 16.38
C LEU A 284 -9.99 9.33 17.75
N ALA A 285 -10.98 10.17 18.11
CA ALA A 285 -11.04 10.85 19.40
C ALA A 285 -11.14 9.88 20.58
N ASP A 286 -11.58 8.63 20.37
CA ASP A 286 -11.68 7.60 21.41
C ASP A 286 -10.44 6.70 21.50
N ALA A 287 -9.56 6.76 20.50
CA ALA A 287 -8.34 5.94 20.47
C ALA A 287 -7.30 6.46 21.48
N PRO A 288 -6.41 5.58 22.01
CA PRO A 288 -5.22 6.03 22.72
C PRO A 288 -4.30 6.80 21.76
N ILE A 289 -3.71 7.90 22.25
CA ILE A 289 -2.77 8.72 21.50
C ILE A 289 -1.34 8.41 21.96
N LEU A 290 -0.44 8.18 21.00
CA LEU A 290 0.98 7.94 21.22
C LEU A 290 1.80 9.06 20.58
N PHE A 291 2.50 9.83 21.41
CA PHE A 291 3.47 10.81 20.93
C PHE A 291 4.81 10.13 20.63
N ARG A 292 5.33 10.32 19.42
CA ARG A 292 6.61 9.78 18.97
C ARG A 292 7.72 10.83 19.17
N GLU A 293 8.81 10.41 19.80
CA GLU A 293 10.04 11.22 19.90
C GLU A 293 10.87 11.09 18.61
N ASP A 294 11.88 11.96 18.49
CA ASP A 294 12.90 11.91 17.42
C ASP A 294 13.90 10.76 17.61
#